data_AF-A0A645DAQ2-F1
#
_entry.id   AF-A0A645DAQ2-F1
#
_cell.length_a   1.000
_cell.length_b   1.000
_cell.length_c   1.000
_cell.angle_alpha   90.00
_cell.angle_beta   90.00
_cell.angle_gamma   90.00
#
_symmetry.space_group_name_H-M   'P 1'
#
loop_
_entity.id
_entity.type
_entity.pdbx_description
1 polymer ?
#
loop_
_entity_poly.entity_id
_entity_poly.type
_entity_poly.pdbx_seq_one_letter_code
_entity_poly.pdbx_strand_id
1 'polypeptide(L)'
;MEKQSRIVRIVEQVYRLVIGSLLYWKTLVFSGGLYGFVDAADRLMAFLSSGEPIVADKTESLPYRKLLSFIWCALCSIFLAGDLYIANDKDTEVTLFLWITATTAFVLYHIFLVTLIVLEKENERPLSNRMHYAQTLDHMFRNPTKCVYIMVLSGSAVLVGFFNPILFVFLVPGLYWWLVTKGMGQQKKQFKKEVQCDKLHPYQ
;
A
#
# COMPACT_ATOMS: atom_id res chain seq x y z
N MET A 1 3.40 30.75 20.35
CA MET A 1 2.98 29.63 19.47
C MET A 1 2.02 30.19 18.43
N GLU A 2 2.52 30.51 17.24
CA GLU A 2 1.66 30.96 16.14
C GLU A 2 0.69 29.84 15.75
N LYS A 3 -0.62 30.14 15.73
CA LYS A 3 -1.63 29.26 15.16
C LYS A 3 -1.38 29.18 13.66
N GLN A 4 -0.60 28.20 13.21
CA GLN A 4 -0.52 27.83 11.80
C GLN A 4 -1.94 27.78 11.23
N SER A 5 -2.18 28.61 10.20
CA SER A 5 -3.47 28.65 9.50
C SER A 5 -3.84 27.25 8.99
N ARG A 6 -5.13 26.88 9.09
CA ARG A 6 -5.66 25.61 8.53
C ARG A 6 -5.23 25.41 7.08
N ILE A 7 -5.12 26.49 6.31
CA ILE A 7 -4.73 26.47 4.90
C ILE A 7 -3.29 26.00 4.76
N VAL A 8 -2.37 26.51 5.59
CA VAL A 8 -0.95 26.13 5.57
C VAL A 8 -0.78 24.64 5.85
N ARG A 9 -1.53 24.10 6.83
CA ARG A 9 -1.50 22.65 7.12
C ARG A 9 -2.03 21.79 5.98
N ILE A 10 -3.07 22.25 5.28
CA ILE A 10 -3.63 21.53 4.13
C ILE A 10 -2.61 21.52 2.98
N VAL A 11 -1.98 22.66 2.69
CA VAL A 11 -0.98 22.78 1.62
C VAL A 11 0.23 21.89 1.92
N GLU A 12 0.72 21.90 3.16
CA GLU A 12 1.83 21.05 3.61
C GLU A 12 1.48 19.55 3.50
N GLN A 13 0.24 19.18 3.83
CA GLN A 13 -0.23 17.81 3.69
C GLN A 13 -0.33 17.39 2.22
N VAL A 14 -0.86 18.23 1.33
CA VAL A 14 -0.90 17.96 -0.12
C VAL A 14 0.52 17.83 -0.67
N TYR A 15 1.43 18.72 -0.29
CA TYR A 15 2.83 18.66 -0.68
C TYR A 15 3.49 17.34 -0.27
N ARG A 16 3.22 16.88 0.97
CA ARG A 16 3.70 15.59 1.47
C ARG A 16 3.14 14.40 0.67
N LEU A 17 1.87 14.45 0.26
CA LEU A 17 1.28 13.42 -0.61
C LEU A 17 1.91 13.41 -2.01
N VAL A 18 2.23 14.58 -2.55
CA VAL A 18 2.88 14.69 -3.87
C VAL A 18 4.30 14.14 -3.83
N ILE A 19 5.11 14.53 -2.84
CA ILE A 19 6.46 13.97 -2.66
C ILE A 19 6.39 12.48 -2.41
N GLY A 20 5.46 12.02 -1.58
CA GLY A 20 5.27 10.60 -1.33
C GLY A 20 4.97 9.83 -2.61
N SER A 21 4.11 10.37 -3.48
CA SER A 21 3.79 9.76 -4.77
C SER A 21 5.03 9.69 -5.68
N LEU A 22 5.82 10.76 -5.74
CA LEU A 22 7.08 10.77 -6.50
C LEU A 22 8.08 9.75 -5.96
N LEU A 23 8.20 9.63 -4.64
CA LEU A 23 9.07 8.66 -3.97
C LEU A 23 8.62 7.22 -4.23
N TYR A 24 7.31 6.98 -4.26
CA TYR A 24 6.74 5.69 -4.63
C TYR A 24 7.11 5.31 -6.06
N TRP A 25 6.86 6.18 -7.04
CA TRP A 25 7.21 5.91 -8.44
C TRP A 25 8.71 5.74 -8.65
N LYS A 26 9.52 6.61 -8.03
CA LYS A 26 10.97 6.48 -8.03
C LYS A 26 11.38 5.09 -7.53
N THR A 27 10.91 4.70 -6.35
CA THR A 27 11.24 3.40 -5.76
C THR A 27 10.75 2.25 -6.61
N LEU A 28 9.52 2.34 -7.15
CA LEU A 28 8.95 1.34 -8.03
C LEU A 28 9.86 1.10 -9.24
N VAL A 29 10.27 2.16 -9.94
CA VAL A 29 11.14 2.08 -11.12
C VAL A 29 12.52 1.53 -10.76
N PHE A 30 13.15 2.05 -9.70
CA PHE A 30 14.49 1.62 -9.29
C PHE A 30 14.53 0.19 -8.72
N SER A 31 13.42 -0.31 -8.19
CA SER A 31 13.31 -1.67 -7.62
C SER A 31 12.75 -2.69 -8.62
N GLY A 32 12.72 -2.38 -9.92
CA GLY A 32 12.34 -3.32 -10.99
C GLY A 32 10.88 -3.24 -11.45
N GLY A 33 10.23 -2.09 -11.31
CA GLY A 33 8.86 -1.85 -11.75
C GLY A 33 7.85 -2.69 -10.96
N LEU A 34 7.20 -3.63 -11.64
CA LEU A 34 6.21 -4.54 -11.03
C LEU A 34 6.78 -5.37 -9.87
N TYR A 35 8.07 -5.74 -9.93
CA TYR A 35 8.76 -6.44 -8.84
C TYR A 35 9.09 -5.53 -7.64
N GLY A 36 9.01 -4.21 -7.82
CA GLY A 36 9.32 -3.20 -6.83
C GLY A 36 8.13 -2.79 -5.97
N PHE A 37 6.91 -3.31 -6.22
CA PHE A 37 5.68 -2.86 -5.55
C PHE A 37 5.80 -2.85 -4.02
N VAL A 38 6.25 -3.97 -3.45
CA VAL A 38 6.39 -4.12 -2.00
C VAL A 38 7.42 -3.13 -1.43
N ASP A 39 8.50 -2.84 -2.15
CA ASP A 39 9.50 -1.83 -1.75
C ASP A 39 8.91 -0.43 -1.75
N ALA A 40 8.22 -0.08 -2.84
CA ALA A 40 7.64 1.23 -3.03
C ALA A 40 6.57 1.51 -1.97
N ALA A 41 5.75 0.51 -1.65
CA ALA A 41 4.74 0.58 -0.61
C ALA A 41 5.36 0.76 0.79
N ASP A 42 6.37 -0.05 1.13
CA ASP A 42 7.03 0.00 2.44
C ASP A 42 7.72 1.36 2.67
N ARG A 43 8.50 1.84 1.69
CA ARG A 43 9.17 3.14 1.78
C ARG A 43 8.20 4.31 1.83
N LEU A 44 7.09 4.24 1.07
CA LEU A 44 6.07 5.28 1.11
C LEU A 44 5.35 5.30 2.46
N MET A 45 5.01 4.15 3.04
CA MET A 45 4.45 4.13 4.40
C MET A 45 5.43 4.73 5.41
N ALA A 46 6.70 4.37 5.33
CA ALA A 46 7.72 4.89 6.24
C ALA A 46 7.87 6.43 6.12
N PHE A 47 7.81 6.98 4.90
CA PHE A 47 7.81 8.42 4.65
C PHE A 47 6.54 9.13 5.17
N LEU A 48 5.36 8.55 4.93
CA LEU A 48 4.08 9.10 5.41
C LEU A 48 3.98 9.08 6.94
N SER A 49 4.71 8.18 7.61
CA SER A 49 4.84 8.14 9.06
C SER A 49 5.87 9.12 9.62
N SER A 50 7.11 9.09 9.13
CA SER A 50 8.25 9.82 9.74
C SER A 50 8.39 11.27 9.27
N GLY A 51 7.94 11.60 8.07
CA GLY A 51 8.05 12.95 7.50
C GLY A 51 9.40 13.24 6.86
N GLU A 52 10.38 12.36 7.07
CA GLU A 52 11.68 12.43 6.44
C GLU A 52 11.80 11.39 5.31
N PRO A 53 12.41 11.75 4.17
CA PRO A 53 12.75 10.79 3.13
C PRO A 53 13.81 9.84 3.69
N ILE A 54 13.38 8.67 4.17
CA ILE A 54 14.27 7.67 4.74
C ILE A 54 15.25 7.19 3.65
N VAL A 55 16.53 7.47 3.89
CA VAL A 55 17.65 7.00 3.07
C VAL A 55 17.68 5.48 3.12
N ALA A 56 17.96 4.87 1.96
CA ALA A 56 17.69 3.50 1.54
C ALA A 56 18.23 2.33 2.39
N ASP A 57 18.75 2.55 3.60
CA ASP A 57 19.66 1.59 4.26
C ASP A 57 19.07 0.74 5.39
N LYS A 58 17.85 0.99 5.88
CA LYS A 58 17.31 0.24 7.05
C LYS A 58 15.80 0.01 7.05
N THR A 59 15.22 -0.46 5.96
CA THR A 59 13.92 -1.15 6.05
C THR A 59 14.19 -2.61 6.33
N GLU A 60 13.95 -3.05 7.57
CA GLU A 60 13.83 -4.48 7.91
C GLU A 60 12.87 -5.10 6.89
N SER A 61 13.42 -6.00 6.07
CA SER A 61 12.73 -6.48 4.89
C SER A 61 11.64 -7.47 5.28
N LEU A 62 10.43 -7.27 4.76
CA LEU A 62 9.37 -8.29 4.73
C LEU A 62 9.98 -9.67 4.43
N PRO A 63 9.77 -10.68 5.28
CA PRO A 63 10.18 -12.03 4.96
C PRO A 63 9.51 -12.46 3.65
N TYR A 64 10.26 -13.15 2.79
CA TYR A 64 9.82 -13.60 1.46
C TYR A 64 9.36 -12.50 0.49
N ARG A 65 9.81 -11.24 0.68
CA ARG A 65 9.48 -10.10 -0.21
C ARG A 65 9.68 -10.36 -1.71
N LYS A 66 10.75 -11.06 -2.09
CA LYS A 66 11.02 -11.43 -3.49
C LYS A 66 9.95 -12.39 -4.04
N LEU A 67 9.54 -13.36 -3.24
CA LEU A 67 8.49 -14.32 -3.61
C LEU A 67 7.13 -13.62 -3.74
N LEU A 68 6.80 -12.73 -2.80
CA LEU A 68 5.56 -11.94 -2.85
C LEU A 68 5.50 -11.06 -4.10
N SER A 69 6.60 -10.39 -4.43
CA SER A 69 6.70 -9.56 -5.62
C SER A 69 6.65 -10.38 -6.92
N PHE A 70 7.20 -11.60 -6.90
CA PHE A 70 7.10 -12.54 -8.02
C PHE A 70 5.66 -13.00 -8.26
N ILE A 71 4.93 -13.41 -7.20
CA ILE A 71 3.52 -13.81 -7.29
C ILE A 71 2.67 -12.64 -7.79
N TRP A 72 2.91 -11.43 -7.28
CA TRP A 72 2.26 -10.22 -7.75
C TRP A 72 2.45 -10.01 -9.26
N CYS A 73 3.70 -10.06 -9.73
CA CYS A 73 4.02 -9.87 -11.14
C CYS A 73 3.39 -10.97 -12.03
N ALA A 74 3.41 -12.23 -11.58
CA ALA A 74 2.81 -13.34 -12.29
C ALA A 74 1.29 -13.13 -12.43
N LEU A 75 0.60 -12.75 -11.35
CA LEU A 75 -0.84 -12.48 -11.39
C LEU A 75 -1.19 -11.28 -12.26
N CYS A 76 -0.41 -10.18 -12.20
CA CYS A 76 -0.58 -9.06 -13.13
C CYS A 76 -0.43 -9.47 -14.60
N SER A 77 0.55 -10.32 -14.90
CA SER A 77 0.82 -10.79 -16.26
C SER A 77 -0.32 -11.68 -16.78
N ILE A 78 -0.85 -12.57 -15.94
CA ILE A 78 -2.01 -13.41 -16.27
C ILE A 78 -3.25 -12.55 -16.51
N PHE A 79 -3.49 -11.54 -15.65
CA PHE A 79 -4.61 -10.62 -15.81
C PHE A 79 -4.56 -9.86 -17.14
N LEU A 80 -3.39 -9.28 -17.47
CA LEU A 80 -3.18 -8.56 -18.74
C LEU A 80 -3.27 -9.49 -19.96
N ALA A 81 -2.72 -10.70 -19.87
CA ALA A 81 -2.80 -11.68 -20.95
C ALA A 81 -4.24 -12.10 -21.22
N GLY A 82 -5.04 -12.30 -20.16
CA GLY A 82 -6.47 -12.63 -20.30
C GLY A 82 -7.29 -11.48 -20.89
N ASP A 83 -7.02 -10.23 -20.50
CA ASP A 83 -7.66 -9.05 -21.09
C ASP A 83 -7.39 -8.94 -22.60
N LEU A 84 -6.13 -9.13 -23.01
CA LEU A 84 -5.73 -9.16 -24.43
C LEU A 84 -6.33 -10.34 -25.20
N TYR A 85 -6.54 -11.48 -24.55
CA TYR A 85 -7.10 -12.66 -25.20
C TYR A 85 -8.62 -12.52 -25.44
N ILE A 86 -9.34 -11.94 -24.47
CA ILE A 86 -10.76 -11.61 -24.60
C ILE A 86 -10.97 -10.57 -25.71
N ALA A 87 -10.10 -9.57 -25.82
CA ALA A 87 -10.16 -8.58 -26.89
C ALA A 87 -9.98 -9.16 -28.31
N ASN A 88 -9.45 -10.38 -28.44
CA ASN A 88 -9.20 -11.05 -29.72
C ASN A 88 -10.22 -12.15 -30.07
N ASP A 89 -11.35 -12.22 -29.36
CA ASP A 89 -12.54 -13.01 -29.70
C ASP A 89 -12.32 -14.53 -29.88
N LYS A 90 -11.41 -15.12 -29.10
CA LYS A 90 -11.11 -16.57 -29.09
C LYS A 90 -11.75 -17.26 -27.89
N ASP A 91 -12.51 -18.33 -28.15
CA ASP A 91 -13.11 -19.26 -27.15
C ASP A 91 -13.54 -18.56 -25.85
N THR A 92 -14.62 -17.80 -25.97
CA THR A 92 -15.02 -16.77 -25.01
C THR A 92 -15.40 -17.31 -23.64
N GLU A 93 -16.01 -18.49 -23.52
CA GLU A 93 -16.53 -18.98 -22.23
C GLU A 93 -15.44 -19.45 -21.25
N VAL A 94 -14.53 -20.33 -21.70
CA VAL A 94 -13.43 -20.86 -20.86
C VAL A 94 -12.44 -19.74 -20.54
N THR A 95 -12.15 -18.88 -21.51
CA THR A 95 -11.28 -17.70 -21.33
C THR A 95 -11.89 -16.74 -20.30
N LEU A 96 -13.19 -16.48 -20.36
CA LEU A 96 -13.88 -15.59 -19.44
C LEU A 96 -13.94 -16.17 -18.03
N PHE A 97 -14.19 -17.48 -17.87
CA PHE A 97 -14.12 -18.15 -16.57
C PHE A 97 -12.71 -18.06 -15.96
N LEU A 98 -11.66 -18.34 -16.75
CA LEU A 98 -10.27 -18.23 -16.31
C LEU A 98 -9.91 -16.79 -15.94
N TRP A 99 -10.39 -15.81 -16.71
CA TRP A 99 -10.15 -14.40 -16.44
C TRP A 99 -10.85 -13.93 -15.15
N ILE A 100 -12.12 -14.31 -14.93
CA ILE A 100 -12.84 -14.01 -13.68
C ILE A 100 -12.09 -14.62 -12.49
N THR A 101 -11.64 -15.87 -12.62
CA THR A 101 -10.92 -16.58 -11.55
C THR A 101 -9.58 -15.91 -11.24
N ALA A 102 -8.82 -15.56 -12.28
CA ALA A 102 -7.54 -14.86 -12.16
C ALA A 102 -7.71 -13.47 -11.54
N THR A 103 -8.74 -12.73 -11.97
CA THR A 103 -9.06 -11.39 -11.45
C THR A 103 -9.46 -11.46 -9.98
N THR A 104 -10.27 -12.45 -9.61
CA THR A 104 -10.67 -12.68 -8.21
C THR A 104 -9.45 -13.01 -7.34
N ALA A 105 -8.58 -13.90 -7.81
CA ALA A 105 -7.34 -14.26 -7.12
C ALA A 105 -6.41 -13.04 -6.97
N PHE A 106 -6.29 -12.22 -8.02
CA PHE A 106 -5.51 -10.99 -8.00
C PHE A 106 -6.03 -9.99 -6.96
N VAL A 107 -7.34 -9.74 -6.93
CA VAL A 107 -7.95 -8.83 -5.95
C VAL A 107 -7.74 -9.32 -4.52
N LEU A 108 -7.97 -10.61 -4.26
CA LEU A 108 -7.74 -11.21 -2.94
C LEU A 108 -6.27 -11.10 -2.52
N TYR A 109 -5.35 -11.36 -3.44
CA TYR A 109 -3.92 -11.26 -3.18
C TYR A 109 -3.46 -9.82 -2.95
N HIS A 110 -4.03 -8.85 -3.66
CA HIS A 110 -3.79 -7.42 -3.42
C HIS A 110 -4.22 -7.01 -2.01
N ILE A 111 -5.44 -7.37 -1.61
CA ILE A 111 -5.96 -7.07 -0.27
C ILE A 111 -5.06 -7.72 0.80
N PHE A 112 -4.62 -8.96 0.57
CA PHE A 112 -3.69 -9.65 1.44
C PHE A 112 -2.35 -8.91 1.57
N LEU A 113 -1.73 -8.53 0.46
CA LEU A 113 -0.45 -7.81 0.46
C LEU A 113 -0.56 -6.46 1.19
N VAL A 114 -1.57 -5.67 0.88
CA VAL A 114 -1.81 -4.38 1.52
C VAL A 114 -1.98 -4.56 3.03
N THR A 115 -2.78 -5.55 3.43
CA THR A 115 -3.05 -5.85 4.84
C THR A 115 -1.78 -6.33 5.56
N LEU A 116 -0.97 -7.16 4.91
CA LEU A 116 0.29 -7.67 5.43
C LEU A 116 1.29 -6.54 5.72
N ILE A 117 1.52 -5.64 4.75
CA ILE A 117 2.48 -4.54 4.90
C ILE A 117 2.05 -3.61 6.04
N VAL A 118 0.74 -3.36 6.17
CA VAL A 118 0.21 -2.54 7.25
C VAL A 118 0.32 -3.23 8.62
N LEU A 119 0.02 -4.52 8.71
CA LEU A 119 0.11 -5.27 9.98
C LEU A 119 1.55 -5.41 10.47
N GLU A 120 2.50 -5.62 9.57
CA GLU A 120 3.92 -5.71 9.93
C GLU A 120 4.42 -4.39 10.53
N LYS A 121 4.06 -3.25 9.95
CA LYS A 121 4.38 -1.93 10.53
C LYS A 121 3.68 -1.67 11.87
N GLU A 122 2.56 -2.34 12.14
CA GLU A 122 1.83 -2.20 13.41
C GLU A 122 2.41 -3.07 14.52
N ASN A 123 2.93 -4.25 14.18
CA ASN A 123 3.54 -5.20 15.11
C ASN A 123 5.06 -5.05 15.10
N GLU A 124 5.58 -4.12 15.91
CA GLU A 124 7.03 -3.97 16.17
C GLU A 124 7.69 -5.17 16.87
N ARG A 125 6.94 -6.25 17.15
CA ARG A 125 7.50 -7.46 17.77
C ARG A 125 7.78 -8.49 16.68
N PRO A 126 9.00 -9.05 16.63
CA PRO A 126 9.35 -10.13 15.70
C PRO A 126 8.61 -11.41 16.13
N LEU A 127 7.35 -11.52 15.74
CA LEU A 127 6.65 -12.79 15.75
C LEU A 127 7.31 -13.71 14.72
N SER A 128 7.38 -15.01 15.01
CA SER A 128 7.92 -16.01 14.08
C SER A 128 7.34 -15.83 12.66
N ASN A 129 8.19 -15.89 11.63
CA ASN A 129 7.83 -15.70 10.21
C ASN A 129 6.60 -16.51 9.77
N ARG A 130 6.35 -17.67 10.40
CA ARG A 130 5.21 -18.55 10.06
C ARG A 130 3.87 -18.05 10.61
N MET A 131 3.87 -17.23 11.67
CA MET A 131 2.67 -16.68 12.30
C MET A 131 2.20 -15.38 11.64
N HIS A 132 3.08 -14.64 10.95
CA HIS A 132 2.74 -13.37 10.30
C HIS A 132 1.65 -13.53 9.23
N TYR A 133 1.78 -14.52 8.35
CA TYR A 133 0.82 -14.76 7.29
C TYR A 133 -0.52 -15.29 7.82
N ALA A 134 -0.48 -16.18 8.81
CA ALA A 134 -1.68 -16.72 9.44
C ALA A 134 -2.47 -15.63 10.18
N GLN A 135 -1.79 -14.73 10.89
CA GLN A 135 -2.41 -13.57 11.55
C GLN A 135 -2.98 -12.58 10.56
N THR A 136 -2.32 -12.37 9.41
CA THR A 136 -2.83 -11.49 8.34
C THR A 136 -4.13 -12.04 7.77
N LEU A 137 -4.20 -13.35 7.52
CA LEU A 137 -5.42 -14.03 7.07
C LEU A 137 -6.53 -13.93 8.12
N ASP A 138 -6.24 -14.27 9.38
CA ASP A 138 -7.22 -14.16 10.48
C ASP A 138 -7.74 -12.72 10.63
N HIS A 139 -6.88 -11.71 10.51
CA HIS A 139 -7.29 -10.31 10.57
C HIS A 139 -8.20 -9.90 9.40
N MET A 140 -7.94 -10.37 8.18
CA MET A 140 -8.82 -10.12 7.03
C MET A 140 -10.20 -10.75 7.21
N PHE A 141 -10.27 -11.99 7.71
CA PHE A 141 -11.55 -12.67 7.95
C PHE A 141 -12.35 -12.02 9.09
N ARG A 142 -11.68 -11.54 10.14
CA ARG A 142 -12.35 -10.87 11.27
C ARG A 142 -12.79 -9.44 10.95
N ASN A 143 -12.20 -8.79 9.94
CA ASN A 143 -12.47 -7.40 9.59
C ASN A 143 -12.82 -7.22 8.10
N PRO A 144 -13.92 -7.82 7.61
CA PRO A 144 -14.29 -7.76 6.20
C PRO A 144 -14.54 -6.32 5.71
N THR A 145 -14.99 -5.42 6.58
CA THR A 145 -15.20 -4.00 6.28
C THR A 145 -13.91 -3.28 5.86
N LYS A 146 -12.76 -3.63 6.48
CA LYS A 146 -11.46 -3.07 6.10
C LYS A 146 -10.99 -3.60 4.74
N CYS A 147 -11.27 -4.86 4.43
CA CYS A 147 -10.97 -5.46 3.13
C CYS A 147 -11.78 -4.78 2.01
N VAL A 148 -13.08 -4.56 2.23
CA VAL A 148 -13.95 -3.82 1.29
C VAL A 148 -13.45 -2.39 1.11
N TYR A 149 -12.98 -1.74 2.18
CA TYR A 149 -12.40 -0.40 2.09
C TYR A 149 -11.17 -0.36 1.17
N ILE A 150 -10.23 -1.30 1.32
CA ILE A 150 -9.05 -1.40 0.44
C ILE A 150 -9.47 -1.66 -1.01
N MET A 151 -10.49 -2.49 -1.23
CA MET A 151 -11.02 -2.77 -2.57
C MET A 151 -11.59 -1.51 -3.24
N VAL A 152 -12.46 -0.78 -2.53
CA VAL A 152 -13.07 0.47 -3.05
C VAL A 152 -12.00 1.52 -3.33
N LEU A 153 -10.99 1.63 -2.47
CA LEU A 153 -9.89 2.57 -2.63
C LEU A 153 -9.00 2.22 -3.84
N SER A 154 -8.79 0.92 -4.08
CA SER A 154 -8.00 0.46 -5.24
C SER A 154 -8.78 0.69 -6.55
N GLY A 155 -10.10 0.41 -6.55
CA GLY A 155 -10.97 0.70 -7.69
C GLY A 155 -11.06 2.18 -8.04
N SER A 156 -11.17 3.05 -7.02
CA SER A 156 -11.18 4.50 -7.25
C SER A 156 -9.85 5.03 -7.77
N ALA A 157 -8.71 4.48 -7.31
CA ALA A 157 -7.39 4.83 -7.84
C ALA A 157 -7.26 4.48 -9.34
N VAL A 158 -7.75 3.30 -9.75
CA VAL A 158 -7.75 2.87 -11.16
C VAL A 158 -8.64 3.78 -12.01
N LEU A 159 -9.84 4.11 -11.54
CA LEU A 159 -10.76 5.03 -12.23
C LEU A 159 -10.12 6.41 -12.43
N VAL A 160 -9.47 6.96 -11.40
CA VAL A 160 -8.75 8.25 -11.53
C VAL A 160 -7.62 8.15 -12.55
N GLY A 161 -6.86 7.04 -12.56
CA GLY A 161 -5.84 6.78 -13.56
C GLY A 161 -6.37 6.75 -15.00
N PHE A 162 -7.57 6.21 -15.19
CA PHE A 162 -8.22 6.18 -16.49
C PHE A 162 -8.61 7.57 -17.01
N PHE A 163 -9.18 8.42 -16.14
CA PHE A 163 -9.64 9.76 -16.56
C PHE A 163 -8.53 10.82 -16.56
N ASN A 164 -7.56 10.72 -15.65
CA ASN A 164 -6.51 11.72 -15.51
C ASN A 164 -5.17 11.09 -15.05
N PRO A 165 -4.32 10.69 -16.01
CA PRO A 165 -3.06 10.02 -15.69
C PRO A 165 -2.07 10.94 -14.97
N ILE A 166 -2.11 12.25 -15.20
CA ILE A 166 -1.25 13.22 -14.52
C ILE A 166 -1.58 13.24 -13.03
N LEU A 167 -2.87 13.39 -12.69
CA LEU A 167 -3.32 13.40 -11.30
C LEU A 167 -3.01 12.05 -10.61
N PHE A 168 -3.13 10.96 -11.37
CA PHE A 168 -2.73 9.64 -10.90
C PHE A 168 -1.26 9.56 -10.53
N VAL A 169 -0.35 10.00 -11.40
CA VAL A 169 1.10 9.92 -11.11
C VAL A 169 1.49 10.76 -9.89
N PHE A 170 0.96 11.98 -9.78
CA PHE A 170 1.43 12.93 -8.76
C PHE A 170 0.70 12.85 -7.42
N LEU A 171 -0.55 12.40 -7.36
CA LEU A 171 -1.35 12.51 -6.12
C LEU A 171 -1.83 11.15 -5.61
N VAL A 172 -2.20 10.23 -6.51
CA VAL A 172 -2.96 9.04 -6.14
C VAL A 172 -2.17 8.06 -5.27
N PRO A 173 -0.90 7.69 -5.53
CA PRO A 173 -0.17 6.75 -4.68
C PRO A 173 -0.01 7.25 -3.23
N GLY A 174 0.32 8.53 -3.07
CA GLY A 174 0.45 9.15 -1.76
C GLY A 174 -0.89 9.20 -1.04
N LEU A 175 -1.95 9.66 -1.71
CA LEU A 175 -3.30 9.74 -1.15
C LEU A 175 -3.85 8.36 -0.79
N TYR A 176 -3.63 7.38 -1.67
CA TYR A 176 -4.00 5.98 -1.46
C TYR A 176 -3.39 5.47 -0.16
N TRP A 177 -2.07 5.54 -0.02
CA TRP A 177 -1.42 5.03 1.18
C TRP A 177 -1.76 5.83 2.44
N TRP A 178 -1.96 7.14 2.33
CA TRP A 178 -2.44 7.95 3.44
C TRP A 178 -3.85 7.53 3.89
N LEU A 179 -4.75 7.23 2.97
CA LEU A 179 -6.09 6.73 3.27
C LEU A 179 -6.07 5.31 3.84
N VAL A 180 -5.23 4.40 3.30
CA VAL A 180 -5.06 3.05 3.85
C VAL A 180 -4.56 3.10 5.30
N THR A 181 -3.49 3.85 5.57
CA THR A 181 -2.92 3.96 6.92
C THR A 181 -3.91 4.56 7.92
N LYS A 182 -4.74 5.52 7.49
CA LYS A 182 -5.81 6.10 8.30
C LYS A 182 -6.99 5.13 8.51
N GLY A 183 -7.45 4.46 7.44
CA GLY A 183 -8.57 3.52 7.47
C GLY A 183 -8.26 2.23 8.23
N MET A 184 -7.01 1.80 8.25
CA MET A 184 -6.55 0.65 9.04
C MET A 184 -6.21 1.02 10.49
N GLY A 185 -6.14 2.31 10.83
CA GLY A 185 -6.00 2.80 12.21
C GLY A 185 -4.57 3.02 12.69
N GLN A 186 -3.58 2.99 11.80
CA GLN A 186 -2.16 3.13 12.18
C GLN A 186 -1.82 4.51 12.79
N GLN A 187 -2.48 5.59 12.35
CA GLN A 187 -2.24 6.93 12.91
C GLN A 187 -2.56 7.05 14.40
N LYS A 188 -3.52 6.26 14.93
CA LYS A 188 -3.91 6.33 16.35
C LYS A 188 -2.81 5.81 17.29
N LYS A 189 -1.97 4.89 16.84
CA LYS A 189 -0.87 4.33 17.65
C LYS A 189 0.37 5.21 17.63
N GLN A 190 0.67 5.88 16.51
CA GLN A 190 1.81 6.81 16.43
C GLN A 190 1.61 8.07 17.27
N PHE A 191 0.41 8.67 17.29
CA PHE A 191 0.13 9.80 18.18
C PHE A 191 0.27 9.43 19.66
N LYS A 192 -0.04 8.17 20.02
CA LYS A 192 0.16 7.68 21.39
C LYS A 192 1.64 7.46 21.71
N LYS A 193 2.48 7.15 20.71
CA LYS A 193 3.93 6.96 20.87
C LYS A 193 4.72 8.26 20.92
N GLU A 194 4.38 9.24 20.08
CA GLU A 194 4.95 10.60 20.19
C GLU A 194 4.57 11.23 21.53
N VAL A 195 3.29 11.16 21.94
CA VAL A 195 2.85 11.69 23.25
C VAL A 195 3.48 10.92 24.42
N GLN A 196 3.94 9.68 24.22
CA GLN A 196 4.58 8.88 25.27
C GLN A 196 6.11 9.08 25.30
N CYS A 197 6.77 9.29 24.14
CA CYS A 197 8.18 9.71 24.09
C CYS A 197 8.38 11.15 24.59
N ASP A 198 7.47 12.07 24.25
CA ASP A 198 7.50 13.44 24.80
C ASP A 198 7.20 13.49 26.30
N LYS A 199 6.58 12.44 26.86
CA LYS A 199 6.35 12.28 28.31
C LYS A 199 7.40 11.46 29.03
N LEU A 200 8.41 10.94 28.33
CA LEU A 200 9.51 10.16 28.90
C LEU A 200 10.81 10.96 29.07
N HIS A 201 10.79 12.25 28.75
CA HIS A 201 11.77 13.22 29.25
C HIS A 201 11.13 14.31 30.15
N PRO A 202 10.65 13.96 31.35
CA PRO A 202 10.86 14.81 32.50
C PRO A 202 12.10 14.30 33.24
N TYR A 203 12.90 15.23 33.77
CA TYR A 203 14.16 15.04 34.50
C TYR A 203 15.38 14.87 33.57
N GLN A 204 16.34 15.81 33.54
CA GLN A 204 16.88 16.66 34.61
C GLN A 204 17.18 18.08 34.13
#